data_AF-A0A370BXD0-F1
#
_entry.id   AF-A0A370BXD0-F1
#
_cell.length_a   1.000
_cell.length_b   1.000
_cell.length_c   1.000
_cell.angle_alpha   90.00
_cell.angle_beta   90.00
_cell.angle_gamma   90.00
#
_symmetry.space_group_name_H-M   'P 1'
#
loop_
_entity.id
_entity.type
_entity.pdbx_description
1 polymer ?
#
loop_
_entity_poly.entity_id
_entity_poly.type
_entity_poly.pdbx_seq_one_letter_code
_entity_poly.pdbx_strand_id
1 'polypeptide(L)'
;MLGLRSFVRQTPRWTQLRAVSTLEGHSHIYVFPKNGTNILSLLPTEPTNPDLALGVSSKLPPTPDSFRENPKFLNILQEVIAEHGYKDPEAVSQAQVMVSTAGANLMSGGVLMGGGRTRRRRGEAGDSSGGASGQGGAGSAGRGGWIHLSDGRRPPEYGRIAWPEDIFGSLEVDADGKFVGGNGNYQASGTYRIVTRDGIFGLSPFLREKLVQRLRQQESQ
;
A
#
# COMPACT_ATOMS: atom_id res chain seq x y z
N MET A 1 72.28 -22.30 5.14
CA MET A 1 71.04 -21.56 4.82
C MET A 1 70.03 -22.52 4.24
N LEU A 2 68.98 -22.89 4.97
CA LEU A 2 67.79 -23.53 4.41
C LEU A 2 66.59 -23.13 5.28
N GLY A 3 65.85 -22.13 4.81
CA GLY A 3 64.65 -21.62 5.48
C GLY A 3 63.45 -22.52 5.18
N LEU A 4 62.86 -23.10 6.22
CA LEU A 4 61.55 -23.74 6.11
C LEU A 4 60.50 -22.66 5.83
N ARG A 5 59.93 -22.67 4.62
CA ARG A 5 58.74 -21.88 4.30
C ARG A 5 57.53 -22.57 4.91
N SER A 6 56.97 -21.98 5.97
CA SER A 6 55.68 -22.32 6.52
C SER A 6 54.59 -21.99 5.50
N PHE A 7 54.02 -23.03 4.88
CA PHE A 7 52.79 -22.88 4.11
C PHE A 7 51.62 -22.71 5.07
N VAL A 8 51.25 -21.46 5.34
CA VAL A 8 49.97 -21.15 6.00
C VAL A 8 48.86 -21.56 5.03
N ARG A 9 48.20 -22.68 5.32
CA ARG A 9 46.94 -23.06 4.67
C ARG A 9 45.92 -21.96 5.00
N GLN A 10 45.70 -21.05 4.06
CA GLN A 10 44.53 -20.19 4.09
C GLN A 10 43.32 -21.10 3.92
N THR A 11 42.56 -21.29 5.00
CA THR A 11 41.24 -21.90 4.92
C THR A 11 40.39 -21.01 4.01
N PRO A 12 39.73 -21.58 2.97
CA PRO A 12 38.79 -20.80 2.20
C PRO A 12 37.74 -20.31 3.19
N ARG A 13 37.54 -18.98 3.26
CA ARG A 13 36.42 -18.40 3.98
C ARG A 13 35.18 -19.03 3.36
N TRP A 14 34.59 -20.01 4.05
CA TRP A 14 33.23 -20.46 3.76
C TRP A 14 32.40 -19.19 3.69
N THR A 15 32.01 -18.83 2.48
CA THR A 15 30.88 -17.95 2.22
C THR A 15 29.76 -18.52 3.08
N GLN A 16 29.38 -17.77 4.12
CA GLN A 16 28.20 -18.12 4.89
C GLN A 16 27.06 -18.12 3.88
N LEU A 17 26.66 -19.29 3.41
CA LEU A 17 25.40 -19.46 2.69
C LEU A 17 24.33 -19.17 3.74
N ARG A 18 23.95 -17.90 3.86
CA ARG A 18 22.81 -17.51 4.68
C ARG A 18 21.59 -17.94 3.90
N ALA A 19 20.77 -18.79 4.52
CA ALA A 19 19.51 -19.20 3.95
C ALA A 19 18.61 -17.97 3.85
N VAL A 20 18.45 -17.45 2.64
CA VAL A 20 17.44 -16.45 2.33
C VAL A 20 16.08 -17.13 2.46
N SER A 21 15.47 -17.05 3.64
CA SER A 21 14.11 -17.52 3.84
C SER A 21 13.14 -16.44 3.39
N THR A 22 12.18 -16.78 2.52
CA THR A 22 11.05 -15.88 2.23
C THR A 22 10.01 -16.02 3.33
N LEU A 23 9.28 -14.93 3.64
CA LEU A 23 8.18 -14.99 4.59
C LEU A 23 7.05 -15.90 4.03
N GLU A 24 6.48 -16.76 4.88
CA GLU A 24 5.36 -17.63 4.49
C GLU A 24 4.17 -16.77 3.99
N GLY A 25 3.67 -17.09 2.80
CA GLY A 25 2.61 -16.30 2.13
C GLY A 25 3.11 -15.09 1.33
N HIS A 26 4.36 -14.65 1.51
CA HIS A 26 4.93 -13.49 0.81
C HIS A 26 6.29 -13.82 0.18
N SER A 27 6.25 -14.37 -1.03
CA SER A 27 7.45 -14.77 -1.81
C SER A 27 8.42 -13.63 -2.17
N HIS A 28 7.99 -12.39 -2.00
CA HIS A 28 8.74 -11.16 -2.33
C HIS A 28 9.36 -10.49 -1.10
N ILE A 29 9.18 -11.05 0.10
CA ILE A 29 9.73 -10.52 1.34
C ILE A 29 10.81 -11.49 1.82
N TYR A 30 12.06 -11.03 1.78
CA TYR A 30 13.22 -11.79 2.20
C TYR A 30 13.50 -11.54 3.68
N VAL A 31 13.77 -12.63 4.39
CA VAL A 31 14.05 -12.65 5.83
C VAL A 31 15.53 -13.01 6.02
N PHE A 32 16.28 -12.08 6.59
CA PHE A 32 17.70 -12.24 6.90
C PHE A 32 17.89 -12.38 8.41
N PRO A 33 18.33 -13.54 8.91
CA PRO A 33 18.61 -13.71 10.34
C PRO A 33 19.90 -12.96 10.75
N LYS A 34 19.80 -12.10 11.76
CA LYS A 34 20.91 -11.38 12.39
C LYS A 34 20.81 -11.48 13.91
N ASN A 35 21.68 -12.29 14.52
CA ASN A 35 21.89 -12.40 15.97
C ASN A 35 20.59 -12.46 16.81
N GLY A 36 19.66 -13.36 16.45
CA GLY A 36 18.39 -13.54 17.17
C GLY A 36 17.25 -12.59 16.77
N THR A 37 17.50 -11.68 15.82
CA THR A 37 16.47 -10.85 15.17
C THR A 37 16.45 -11.13 13.66
N ASN A 38 15.29 -10.93 13.05
CA ASN A 38 15.06 -11.17 11.63
C ASN A 38 14.89 -9.83 10.91
N ILE A 39 15.76 -9.50 9.96
CA ILE A 39 15.63 -8.31 9.13
C ILE A 39 14.74 -8.67 7.94
N LEU A 40 13.71 -7.87 7.70
CA LEU A 40 12.83 -8.01 6.54
C LEU A 40 13.28 -7.03 5.45
N SER A 41 13.45 -7.52 4.23
CA SER A 41 13.86 -6.73 3.07
C SER A 41 13.09 -7.16 1.81
N LEU A 42 12.88 -6.22 0.89
CA LEU A 42 12.34 -6.52 -0.44
C LEU A 42 13.44 -6.90 -1.45
N LEU A 43 14.70 -6.59 -1.15
CA LEU A 43 15.83 -6.92 -2.00
C LEU A 43 16.52 -8.21 -1.53
N PRO A 44 16.88 -9.12 -2.46
CA PRO A 44 17.64 -10.33 -2.14
C PRO A 44 19.16 -10.07 -1.99
N THR A 45 19.60 -8.82 -1.86
CA THR A 45 21.03 -8.45 -1.85
C THR A 45 21.70 -8.71 -0.48
N GLU A 46 22.92 -9.25 -0.52
CA GLU A 46 23.80 -9.41 0.65
C GLU A 46 25.09 -8.58 0.44
N PRO A 47 25.51 -7.71 1.40
CA PRO A 47 24.94 -7.46 2.72
C PRO A 47 23.69 -6.57 2.68
N THR A 48 22.66 -6.90 3.46
CA THR A 48 21.43 -6.10 3.56
C THR A 48 21.73 -4.73 4.16
N ASN A 49 21.47 -3.67 3.40
CA ASN A 49 21.55 -2.31 3.92
C ASN A 49 20.41 -2.07 4.93
N PRO A 50 20.70 -1.81 6.23
CA PRO A 50 19.67 -1.60 7.23
C PRO A 50 18.79 -0.38 6.94
N ASP A 51 19.27 0.58 6.16
CA ASP A 51 18.54 1.79 5.81
C ASP A 51 17.45 1.55 4.73
N LEU A 52 17.62 0.52 3.90
CA LEU A 52 16.68 0.14 2.83
C LEU A 52 15.79 -1.05 3.21
N ALA A 53 16.07 -1.68 4.34
CA ALA A 53 15.25 -2.77 4.88
C ALA A 53 13.89 -2.25 5.34
N LEU A 54 12.87 -3.12 5.26
CA LEU A 54 11.52 -2.86 5.76
C LEU A 54 11.53 -2.59 7.27
N GLY A 55 12.33 -3.38 7.98
CA GLY A 55 12.44 -3.29 9.43
C GLY A 55 13.01 -4.56 10.04
N VAL A 56 12.94 -4.62 11.36
CA VAL A 56 13.47 -5.74 12.15
C VAL A 56 12.32 -6.39 12.91
N SER A 57 12.20 -7.71 12.79
CA SER A 57 11.24 -8.53 13.55
C SER A 57 11.95 -9.44 14.54
N SER A 58 11.37 -9.62 15.72
CA SER A 58 11.80 -10.62 16.70
C SER A 58 11.08 -11.97 16.56
N LYS A 59 9.89 -12.00 15.93
CA LYS A 59 9.07 -13.21 15.73
C LYS A 59 8.63 -13.36 14.27
N LEU A 60 8.38 -14.58 13.82
CA LEU A 60 7.77 -14.88 12.53
C LEU A 60 6.50 -15.71 12.82
N PRO A 61 5.32 -15.33 12.33
CA PRO A 61 5.00 -14.14 11.53
C PRO A 61 5.20 -12.81 12.30
N PRO A 62 5.52 -11.70 11.63
CA PRO A 62 5.68 -10.40 12.27
C PRO A 62 4.34 -9.90 12.80
N THR A 63 4.30 -9.53 14.07
CA THR A 63 3.18 -8.83 14.71
C THR A 63 3.54 -7.37 14.98
N PRO A 64 2.57 -6.46 15.16
CA PRO A 64 2.85 -5.05 15.48
C PRO A 64 3.76 -4.86 16.71
N ASP A 65 3.69 -5.77 17.69
CA ASP A 65 4.52 -5.70 18.90
C ASP A 65 5.95 -6.24 18.70
N SER A 66 6.15 -7.09 17.70
CA SER A 66 7.43 -7.77 17.45
C SER A 66 8.22 -7.15 16.30
N PHE A 67 7.59 -6.30 15.49
CA PHE A 67 8.16 -5.64 14.33
C PHE A 67 8.45 -4.16 14.60
N ARG A 68 9.69 -3.75 14.33
CA ARG A 68 10.11 -2.35 14.34
C ARG A 68 10.33 -1.88 12.92
N GLU A 69 9.47 -0.97 12.46
CA GLU A 69 9.54 -0.39 11.13
C GLU A 69 10.72 0.58 10.98
N ASN A 70 11.23 0.67 9.75
CA ASN A 70 12.25 1.62 9.38
C ASN A 70 11.62 2.90 8.78
N PRO A 71 11.79 4.09 9.41
CA PRO A 71 11.20 5.33 8.90
C PRO A 71 11.79 5.77 7.56
N LYS A 72 13.06 5.43 7.26
CA LYS A 72 13.67 5.75 5.96
C LYS A 72 12.96 5.01 4.84
N PHE A 73 12.67 3.73 5.04
CA PHE A 73 11.90 2.93 4.09
C PHE A 73 10.49 3.48 3.88
N LEU A 74 9.80 3.90 4.94
CA LEU A 74 8.47 4.53 4.82
C LEU A 74 8.51 5.79 3.96
N ASN A 75 9.54 6.63 4.11
CA ASN A 75 9.68 7.82 3.27
C ASN A 75 9.86 7.43 1.79
N ILE A 76 10.71 6.45 1.49
CA ILE A 76 10.93 5.94 0.12
C ILE A 76 9.63 5.37 -0.46
N LEU A 77 8.89 4.61 0.34
CA LEU A 77 7.58 4.07 -0.06
C LEU A 77 6.62 5.20 -0.43
N GLN A 78 6.52 6.24 0.42
CA GLN A 78 5.64 7.39 0.18
C GLN A 78 6.07 8.20 -1.04
N GLU A 79 7.37 8.40 -1.28
CA GLU A 79 7.90 9.02 -2.50
C GLU A 79 7.48 8.23 -3.75
N VAL A 80 7.69 6.90 -3.76
CA VAL A 80 7.34 6.06 -4.91
C VAL A 80 5.84 6.11 -5.20
N ILE A 81 5.01 6.06 -4.16
CA ILE A 81 3.55 6.16 -4.30
C ILE A 81 3.15 7.55 -4.80
N ALA A 82 3.77 8.62 -4.33
CA ALA A 82 3.50 9.96 -4.85
C ALA A 82 3.86 10.08 -6.35
N GLU A 83 4.94 9.45 -6.80
CA GLU A 83 5.41 9.51 -8.18
C GLU A 83 4.68 8.55 -9.15
N HIS A 84 4.20 7.41 -8.65
CA HIS A 84 3.67 6.32 -9.47
C HIS A 84 2.23 5.92 -9.13
N GLY A 85 1.67 6.39 -8.03
CA GLY A 85 0.33 6.01 -7.55
C GLY A 85 -0.77 6.27 -8.58
N TYR A 86 -0.71 7.42 -9.27
CA TYR A 86 -1.67 7.76 -10.33
C TYR A 86 -1.55 6.90 -11.60
N LYS A 87 -0.44 6.16 -11.76
CA LYS A 87 -0.22 5.23 -12.88
C LYS A 87 -0.64 3.80 -12.55
N ASP A 88 -0.98 3.53 -11.28
CA ASP A 88 -1.41 2.20 -10.88
C ASP A 88 -2.73 1.85 -11.57
N PRO A 89 -2.81 0.72 -12.31
CA PRO A 89 -4.05 0.27 -12.93
C PRO A 89 -5.22 0.16 -11.95
N GLU A 90 -4.96 -0.22 -10.69
CA GLU A 90 -6.01 -0.29 -9.67
C GLU A 90 -6.54 1.10 -9.31
N ALA A 91 -5.66 2.10 -9.18
CA ALA A 91 -6.03 3.48 -8.91
C ALA A 91 -6.82 4.09 -10.08
N VAL A 92 -6.36 3.88 -11.31
CA VAL A 92 -7.04 4.33 -12.53
C VAL A 92 -8.44 3.71 -12.62
N SER A 93 -8.57 2.42 -12.35
CA SER A 93 -9.86 1.74 -12.32
C SER A 93 -10.80 2.35 -11.29
N GLN A 94 -10.33 2.58 -10.06
CA GLN A 94 -11.13 3.23 -9.01
C GLN A 94 -11.58 4.64 -9.41
N ALA A 95 -10.70 5.43 -10.03
CA ALA A 95 -11.03 6.76 -10.54
C ALA A 95 -12.15 6.71 -11.59
N GLN A 96 -12.09 5.76 -12.52
CA GLN A 96 -13.10 5.58 -13.56
C GLN A 96 -14.44 5.09 -13.00
N VAL A 97 -14.43 4.17 -12.03
CA VAL A 97 -15.65 3.73 -11.33
C VAL A 97 -16.28 4.88 -10.55
N MET A 98 -15.47 5.71 -9.89
CA MET A 98 -15.96 6.89 -9.16
C MET A 98 -16.69 7.85 -10.09
N VAL A 99 -16.14 8.18 -11.25
CA VAL A 99 -16.80 9.08 -12.21
C VAL A 99 -18.02 8.45 -12.85
N SER A 100 -17.98 7.15 -13.18
CA SER A 100 -19.13 6.42 -13.71
C SER A 100 -20.30 6.39 -12.72
N THR A 101 -20.00 6.20 -11.43
CA THR A 101 -21.00 6.20 -10.34
C THR A 101 -21.53 7.61 -10.08
N ALA A 102 -20.65 8.62 -10.09
CA ALA A 102 -21.05 10.03 -9.95
C ALA A 102 -21.95 10.48 -11.11
N GLY A 103 -21.66 10.06 -12.35
CA GLY A 103 -22.48 10.32 -13.53
C GLY A 103 -23.80 9.56 -13.54
N ALA A 104 -23.81 8.29 -13.08
CA ALA A 104 -25.04 7.51 -12.95
C ALA A 104 -25.99 8.09 -11.89
N ASN A 105 -25.46 8.61 -10.78
CA ASN A 105 -26.24 9.33 -9.76
C ASN A 105 -26.73 10.71 -10.25
N LEU A 106 -26.05 11.33 -11.23
CA LEU A 106 -26.48 12.57 -11.87
C LEU A 106 -27.58 12.33 -12.92
N MET A 107 -27.47 11.25 -13.70
CA MET A 107 -28.46 10.84 -14.70
C MET A 107 -29.72 10.26 -14.02
N SER A 108 -29.55 9.63 -12.86
CA SER A 108 -30.63 9.36 -11.89
C SER A 108 -30.89 10.61 -11.06
N GLY A 109 -31.17 11.75 -11.69
CA GLY A 109 -31.67 12.90 -10.98
C GLY A 109 -32.98 12.54 -10.32
N GLY A 110 -32.98 12.09 -9.05
CA GLY A 110 -34.16 11.87 -8.20
C GLY A 110 -35.40 11.21 -8.85
N VAL A 111 -35.25 10.53 -9.98
CA VAL A 111 -36.36 10.13 -10.86
C VAL A 111 -35.91 8.92 -11.70
N LEU A 112 -35.65 7.79 -11.04
CA LEU A 112 -35.89 6.52 -11.71
C LEU A 112 -37.40 6.26 -11.66
N MET A 113 -38.01 6.42 -12.83
CA MET A 113 -39.39 6.14 -13.19
C MET A 113 -40.00 4.95 -12.45
N GLY A 114 -40.95 5.25 -11.54
CA GLY A 114 -42.10 4.41 -11.26
C GLY A 114 -43.34 5.20 -11.65
N GLY A 115 -43.90 4.92 -12.84
CA GLY A 115 -45.18 5.46 -13.24
C GLY A 115 -46.26 5.08 -12.23
N GLY A 116 -46.72 6.04 -11.43
CA GLY A 116 -47.70 5.79 -10.39
C GLY A 116 -48.22 7.10 -9.82
N ARG A 117 -49.40 7.52 -10.28
CA ARG A 117 -50.21 8.57 -9.66
C ARG A 117 -50.38 8.27 -8.17
N THR A 118 -49.72 9.00 -7.27
CA THR A 118 -50.13 8.97 -5.86
C THR A 118 -49.96 10.30 -5.15
N ARG A 119 -51.08 10.70 -4.55
CA ARG A 119 -51.37 11.91 -3.79
C ARG A 119 -50.30 12.29 -2.76
N ARG A 120 -50.12 13.61 -2.62
CA ARG A 120 -49.69 14.28 -1.38
C ARG A 120 -50.29 13.60 -0.15
N ARG A 121 -49.46 12.99 0.70
CA ARG A 121 -49.78 12.77 2.12
C ARG A 121 -48.62 13.26 2.98
N ARG A 122 -48.95 14.29 3.74
CA ARG A 122 -48.24 14.80 4.91
C ARG A 122 -48.34 13.75 6.02
N GLY A 123 -47.22 13.29 6.57
CA GLY A 123 -47.20 12.44 7.76
C GLY A 123 -45.95 11.56 7.85
N GLU A 124 -45.38 11.54 9.05
CA GLU A 124 -44.35 10.61 9.56
C GLU A 124 -42.90 10.83 9.11
N ALA A 125 -42.22 11.65 9.94
CA ALA A 125 -40.82 11.50 10.26
C ALA A 125 -40.58 10.09 10.83
N GLY A 126 -40.24 9.15 9.95
CA GLY A 126 -39.62 7.89 10.30
C GLY A 126 -38.12 8.06 10.16
N ASP A 127 -37.43 8.08 11.30
CA ASP A 127 -35.98 8.08 11.43
C ASP A 127 -35.34 7.02 10.53
N SER A 128 -34.89 7.43 9.35
CA SER A 128 -33.93 6.65 8.58
C SER A 128 -32.55 7.00 9.10
N SER A 129 -32.20 6.35 10.21
CA SER A 129 -30.84 6.27 10.75
C SER A 129 -29.93 5.43 9.83
N GLY A 130 -29.87 5.82 8.56
CA GLY A 130 -28.82 5.40 7.64
C GLY A 130 -27.52 6.02 8.10
N GLY A 131 -26.77 5.29 8.93
CA GLY A 131 -25.50 5.74 9.49
C GLY A 131 -24.58 6.33 8.43
N ALA A 132 -23.88 7.40 8.80
CA ALA A 132 -22.91 8.14 7.98
C ALA A 132 -21.75 7.27 7.42
N SER A 133 -21.69 5.99 7.77
CA SER A 133 -20.72 5.00 7.29
C SER A 133 -20.86 4.66 5.80
N GLY A 134 -21.95 5.05 5.13
CA GLY A 134 -22.17 4.86 3.69
C GLY A 134 -21.86 6.10 2.83
N GLN A 135 -21.49 7.22 3.44
CA GLN A 135 -21.31 8.49 2.71
C GLN A 135 -19.92 8.66 2.07
N GLY A 136 -19.05 7.66 2.17
CA GLY A 136 -17.77 7.61 1.44
C GLY A 136 -17.92 7.27 -0.05
N GLY A 137 -19.15 7.21 -0.57
CA GLY A 137 -19.47 6.79 -1.94
C GLY A 137 -19.51 7.95 -2.94
N ALA A 138 -18.67 7.82 -3.96
CA ALA A 138 -18.57 8.58 -5.21
C ALA A 138 -19.81 9.40 -5.62
N GLY A 139 -19.66 10.73 -5.62
CA GLY A 139 -20.70 11.64 -6.08
C GLY A 139 -20.41 13.11 -5.79
N SER A 140 -19.35 13.66 -6.37
CA SER A 140 -19.03 15.09 -6.23
C SER A 140 -19.81 15.99 -7.19
N ALA A 141 -21.03 15.61 -7.59
CA ALA A 141 -21.87 16.37 -8.52
C ALA A 141 -21.12 16.87 -9.77
N GLY A 142 -20.19 16.07 -10.30
CA GLY A 142 -19.36 16.44 -11.45
C GLY A 142 -18.18 17.38 -11.12
N ARG A 143 -17.69 17.42 -9.87
CA ARG A 143 -16.53 18.24 -9.45
C ARG A 143 -15.23 17.47 -9.21
N GLY A 144 -15.22 16.15 -9.42
CA GLY A 144 -14.08 15.30 -9.06
C GLY A 144 -14.03 14.97 -7.56
N GLY A 145 -13.20 14.02 -7.16
CA GLY A 145 -13.17 13.49 -5.80
C GLY A 145 -11.81 12.98 -5.39
N TRP A 146 -11.75 12.33 -4.23
CA TRP A 146 -10.52 11.72 -3.72
C TRP A 146 -10.67 10.21 -3.74
N ILE A 147 -9.66 9.51 -4.26
CA ILE A 147 -9.52 8.06 -4.11
C ILE A 147 -8.47 7.77 -3.05
N HIS A 148 -8.63 6.66 -2.34
CA HIS A 148 -7.68 6.22 -1.32
C HIS A 148 -6.86 5.04 -1.82
N LEU A 149 -5.55 5.21 -1.92
CA LEU A 149 -4.64 4.11 -2.18
C LEU A 149 -4.49 3.30 -0.91
N SER A 150 -5.00 2.07 -0.96
CA SER A 150 -5.07 1.18 0.19
C SER A 150 -4.14 -0.01 0.01
N ASP A 151 -3.70 -0.56 1.14
CA ASP A 151 -2.88 -1.75 1.24
C ASP A 151 -3.69 -3.00 0.83
N GLY A 152 -3.11 -3.81 -0.06
CA GLY A 152 -3.69 -5.05 -0.56
C GLY A 152 -3.74 -6.20 0.45
N ARG A 153 -3.17 -6.04 1.66
CA ARG A 153 -3.28 -7.03 2.75
C ARG A 153 -4.72 -7.25 3.19
N ARG A 154 -5.55 -6.21 3.11
CA ARG A 154 -6.97 -6.25 3.45
C ARG A 154 -7.77 -5.40 2.46
N PRO A 155 -8.15 -5.97 1.31
CA PRO A 155 -9.01 -5.27 0.36
C PRO A 155 -10.32 -4.85 1.04
N PRO A 156 -10.71 -3.56 0.97
CA PRO A 156 -11.96 -3.11 1.58
C PRO A 156 -13.17 -3.72 0.85
N GLU A 157 -14.27 -3.90 1.59
CA GLU A 157 -15.56 -4.25 0.98
C GLU A 157 -15.99 -3.17 -0.02
N TYR A 158 -16.71 -3.56 -1.07
CA TYR A 158 -17.17 -2.62 -2.11
C TYR A 158 -17.94 -1.45 -1.48
N GLY A 159 -17.52 -0.22 -1.81
CA GLY A 159 -18.10 1.01 -1.27
C GLY A 159 -17.64 1.38 0.15
N ARG A 160 -16.69 0.64 0.75
CA ARG A 160 -16.02 1.03 2.00
C ARG A 160 -14.61 1.55 1.75
N ILE A 161 -14.17 2.40 2.66
CA ILE A 161 -12.79 2.88 2.74
C ILE A 161 -12.01 1.91 3.64
N ALA A 162 -10.74 1.65 3.32
CA ALA A 162 -9.86 0.83 4.14
C ALA A 162 -9.64 1.46 5.54
N TRP A 163 -9.06 0.69 6.47
CA TRP A 163 -8.69 1.25 7.76
C TRP A 163 -7.61 2.32 7.60
N PRO A 164 -7.59 3.38 8.43
CA PRO A 164 -6.60 4.46 8.30
C PRO A 164 -5.14 3.97 8.27
N GLU A 165 -4.84 2.94 9.07
CA GLU A 165 -3.52 2.27 9.15
C GLU A 165 -3.13 1.47 7.90
N ASP A 166 -4.11 1.19 7.03
CA ASP A 166 -3.97 0.48 5.76
C ASP A 166 -4.03 1.43 4.55
N ILE A 167 -4.24 2.74 4.75
CA ILE A 167 -4.27 3.71 3.64
C ILE A 167 -2.89 4.32 3.50
N PHE A 168 -2.27 4.16 2.33
CA PHE A 168 -1.01 4.84 2.01
C PHE A 168 -1.20 6.36 1.95
N GLY A 169 -2.23 6.76 1.20
CA GLY A 169 -2.60 8.15 0.98
C GLY A 169 -3.77 8.28 0.01
N SER A 170 -4.08 9.51 -0.36
CA SER A 170 -5.22 9.85 -1.21
C SER A 170 -4.75 10.58 -2.47
N LEU A 171 -5.42 10.32 -3.59
CA LEU A 171 -5.22 11.01 -4.86
C LEU A 171 -6.48 11.78 -5.24
N GLU A 172 -6.30 12.99 -5.75
CA GLU A 172 -7.36 13.81 -6.31
C GLU A 172 -7.61 13.45 -7.77
N VAL A 173 -8.89 13.31 -8.10
CA VAL A 173 -9.41 12.95 -9.41
C VAL A 173 -10.39 14.03 -9.83
N ASP A 174 -10.34 14.44 -11.09
CA ASP A 174 -11.27 15.40 -11.67
C ASP A 174 -12.63 14.76 -12.04
N ALA A 175 -13.50 15.57 -12.65
CA ALA A 175 -14.82 15.13 -13.10
C ALA A 175 -14.78 14.11 -14.25
N ASP A 176 -13.67 14.02 -14.99
CA ASP A 176 -13.47 13.12 -16.13
C ASP A 176 -12.79 11.80 -15.71
N GLY A 177 -12.40 11.67 -14.44
CA GLY A 177 -11.76 10.48 -13.91
C GLY A 177 -10.26 10.49 -14.13
N LYS A 178 -9.68 11.67 -14.37
CA LYS A 178 -8.24 11.88 -14.53
C LYS A 178 -7.65 12.46 -13.24
N PHE A 179 -6.40 12.13 -13.00
CA PHE A 179 -5.67 12.60 -11.82
C PHE A 179 -5.24 14.06 -11.96
N VAL A 180 -5.48 14.86 -10.92
CA VAL A 180 -5.17 16.29 -10.90
C VAL A 180 -3.66 16.52 -10.67
N GLY A 181 -3.07 17.55 -11.27
CA GLY A 181 -1.71 18.00 -10.91
C GLY A 181 -0.56 17.11 -11.38
N GLY A 182 -0.78 16.19 -12.33
CA GLY A 182 0.26 15.34 -12.94
C GLY A 182 0.75 14.20 -12.05
N ASN A 183 0.60 14.31 -10.73
CA ASN A 183 0.86 13.25 -9.75
C ASN A 183 -0.39 12.81 -8.98
N GLY A 184 -1.57 13.34 -9.32
CA GLY A 184 -2.83 13.11 -8.60
C GLY A 184 -2.92 13.85 -7.27
N ASN A 185 -2.18 14.95 -7.08
CA ASN A 185 -2.16 15.75 -5.85
C ASN A 185 -2.08 14.87 -4.58
N TYR A 186 -1.12 13.94 -4.58
CA TYR A 186 -1.03 12.91 -3.56
C TYR A 186 -0.91 13.49 -2.14
N GLN A 187 -1.77 13.03 -1.25
CA GLN A 187 -1.74 13.35 0.19
C GLN A 187 -1.52 12.08 1.01
N ALA A 188 -0.37 12.00 1.70
CA ALA A 188 -0.08 10.88 2.57
C ALA A 188 -1.08 10.80 3.75
N SER A 189 -1.47 9.58 4.14
CA SER A 189 -2.38 9.34 5.28
C SER A 189 -1.74 9.70 6.63
N GLY A 190 -0.41 9.54 6.74
CA GLY A 190 0.35 9.76 7.98
C GLY A 190 0.12 8.72 9.08
N THR A 191 -0.89 7.86 8.95
CA THR A 191 -1.23 6.81 9.94
C THR A 191 -0.88 5.39 9.47
N TYR A 192 -0.36 5.25 8.26
CA TYR A 192 0.01 3.98 7.63
C TYR A 192 1.07 3.21 8.41
N ARG A 193 0.90 1.88 8.53
CA ARG A 193 1.85 0.96 9.19
C ARG A 193 2.25 -0.19 8.27
N ILE A 194 3.53 -0.57 8.28
CA ILE A 194 4.03 -1.70 7.48
C ILE A 194 3.45 -3.05 7.96
N VAL A 195 3.24 -3.19 9.27
CA VAL A 195 2.68 -4.41 9.88
C VAL A 195 1.51 -4.01 10.76
N THR A 196 0.35 -4.61 10.51
CA THR A 196 -0.87 -4.48 11.33
C THR A 196 -1.27 -5.85 11.88
N ARG A 197 -2.42 -5.93 12.56
CA ARG A 197 -2.95 -7.20 13.09
C ARG A 197 -3.29 -8.19 11.96
N ASP A 198 -3.54 -7.66 10.77
CA ASP A 198 -3.92 -8.44 9.58
C ASP A 198 -2.70 -8.94 8.79
N GLY A 199 -1.48 -8.53 9.17
CA GLY A 199 -0.23 -9.04 8.61
C GLY A 199 0.70 -7.94 8.10
N ILE A 200 1.61 -8.34 7.20
CA ILE A 200 2.55 -7.44 6.56
C ILE A 200 1.92 -6.78 5.33
N PHE A 201 2.38 -5.58 5.00
CA PHE A 201 1.86 -4.82 3.88
C PHE A 201 1.88 -5.56 2.54
N GLY A 202 0.89 -5.25 1.72
CA GLY A 202 0.66 -5.73 0.36
C GLY A 202 0.58 -4.57 -0.61
N LEU A 203 1.50 -4.54 -1.57
CA LEU A 203 1.45 -3.60 -2.69
C LEU A 203 0.84 -4.26 -3.93
N SER A 204 0.17 -3.44 -4.75
CA SER A 204 -0.17 -3.84 -6.11
C SER A 204 1.09 -4.27 -6.87
N PRO A 205 1.00 -5.23 -7.81
CA PRO A 205 2.18 -5.72 -8.55
C PRO A 205 2.98 -4.59 -9.21
N PHE A 206 2.29 -3.56 -9.71
CA PHE A 206 2.89 -2.38 -10.35
C PHE A 206 3.68 -1.54 -9.36
N LEU A 207 3.07 -1.12 -8.24
CA LEU A 207 3.75 -0.32 -7.23
C LEU A 207 4.90 -1.07 -6.59
N ARG A 208 4.75 -2.38 -6.38
CA ARG A 208 5.83 -3.25 -5.89
C ARG A 208 7.04 -3.23 -6.81
N GLU A 209 6.84 -3.36 -8.12
CA GLU A 209 7.94 -3.32 -9.08
C GLU A 209 8.66 -1.96 -9.04
N LYS A 210 7.92 -0.86 -8.99
CA LYS A 210 8.48 0.49 -8.89
C LYS A 210 9.25 0.72 -7.60
N LEU A 211 8.74 0.20 -6.49
CA LEU A 211 9.45 0.26 -5.22
C LEU A 211 10.76 -0.53 -5.27
N VAL A 212 10.75 -1.76 -5.80
CA VAL A 212 11.98 -2.55 -5.96
C VAL A 212 12.99 -1.84 -6.87
N GLN A 213 12.53 -1.22 -7.96
CA GLN A 213 13.39 -0.42 -8.85
C GLN A 213 14.05 0.74 -8.08
N ARG A 214 13.27 1.50 -7.30
CA ARG A 214 13.78 2.62 -6.50
C ARG A 214 14.78 2.18 -5.43
N LEU A 215 14.49 1.08 -4.73
CA LEU A 215 15.39 0.53 -3.71
C LEU A 215 16.73 0.08 -4.32
N ARG A 216 16.71 -0.57 -5.50
CA ARG A 216 17.95 -0.94 -6.21
C ARG A 216 18.77 0.27 -6.62
N GLN A 217 18.13 1.34 -7.04
CA GLN A 217 18.83 2.58 -7.38
C GLN A 217 19.53 3.17 -6.15
N GLN A 218 18.86 3.20 -4.99
CA GLN A 218 19.47 3.68 -3.75
C GLN A 218 20.55 2.74 -3.20
N GLU A 219 20.47 1.44 -3.47
CA GLU A 219 21.53 0.50 -3.12
C GLU A 219 22.80 0.72 -3.97
N SER A 220 22.65 1.20 -5.20
CA SER A 220 23.77 1.51 -6.10
C SER A 220 24.41 2.88 -5.91
N GLN A 221 23.82 3.74 -5.07
CA GLN A 221 24.30 5.09 -4.74
C GLN A 221 25.18 5.05 -3.49
#